data_AF-A0A4V2ZV71-F1
#
_entry.id   AF-A0A4V2ZV71-F1
#
_cell.length_a   1.000
_cell.length_b   1.000
_cell.length_c   1.000
_cell.angle_alpha   90.00
_cell.angle_beta   90.00
_cell.angle_gamma   90.00
#
_symmetry.space_group_name_H-M   'P 1'
#
loop_
_entity.id
_entity.type
_entity.pdbx_description
1 polymer ?
#
loop_
_entity_poly.entity_id
_entity_poly.type
_entity_poly.pdbx_seq_one_letter_code
_entity_poly.pdbx_strand_id
1 'polypeptide(L)'
;MSGSSMSTQDRSILAEALAMLLRERSYAHRLAIEIAAARAEQGPDISEYGVVDILRLSREFAPDGPNRPEHPYVQRLLQPKCAGSPSRRTTVATSEN
;
A
#
# COMPACT_ATOMS: atom_id res chain seq x y z
N MET A 1 -30.67 11.23 -8.58
CA MET A 1 -29.61 12.01 -7.90
C MET A 1 -28.32 11.77 -8.66
N SER A 2 -27.88 12.74 -9.45
CA SER A 2 -26.66 12.61 -10.24
C SER A 2 -25.48 12.72 -9.30
N GLY A 3 -25.00 11.59 -8.79
CA GLY A 3 -23.77 11.53 -8.02
C GLY A 3 -22.62 11.99 -8.91
N SER A 4 -22.04 13.14 -8.59
CA SER A 4 -20.84 13.63 -9.26
C SER A 4 -19.80 12.52 -9.24
N SER A 5 -19.38 12.05 -10.41
CA SER A 5 -18.35 11.03 -10.53
C SER A 5 -17.05 11.57 -9.92
N MET A 6 -16.57 10.97 -8.83
CA MET A 6 -15.31 11.39 -8.19
C MET A 6 -14.15 11.29 -9.18
N SER A 7 -13.28 12.30 -9.17
CA SER A 7 -12.11 12.31 -10.04
C SER A 7 -11.11 11.22 -9.63
N THR A 8 -10.24 10.82 -10.55
CA THR A 8 -9.12 9.90 -10.25
C THR A 8 -8.21 10.46 -9.15
N GLN A 9 -8.02 11.78 -9.11
CA GLN A 9 -7.23 12.43 -8.08
C GLN A 9 -7.89 12.30 -6.70
N ASP A 10 -9.19 12.54 -6.60
CA ASP A 10 -9.93 12.37 -5.34
C ASP A 10 -9.90 10.91 -4.86
N ARG A 11 -10.05 9.96 -5.79
CA ARG A 11 -9.92 8.52 -5.49
C ARG A 11 -8.54 8.17 -4.95
N SER A 12 -7.47 8.73 -5.53
CA SER A 12 -6.10 8.52 -5.05
C SER A 12 -5.88 9.09 -3.64
N ILE A 13 -6.39 10.30 -3.37
CA ILE A 13 -6.30 10.92 -2.04
C ILE A 13 -7.03 10.06 -1.01
N LEU A 14 -8.23 9.56 -1.36
CA LEU A 14 -8.99 8.66 -0.48
C LEU A 14 -8.26 7.35 -0.23
N ALA A 15 -7.69 6.72 -1.26
CA ALA A 15 -6.95 5.48 -1.11
C ALA A 15 -5.73 5.65 -0.18
N GLU A 16 -4.99 6.75 -0.31
CA GLU A 16 -3.86 7.06 0.57
C GLU A 16 -4.31 7.32 2.02
N ALA A 17 -5.36 8.13 2.20
CA ALA A 17 -5.92 8.41 3.52
C ALA A 17 -6.43 7.13 4.21
N LEU A 18 -7.11 6.25 3.47
CA LEU A 18 -7.60 4.98 3.99
C LEU A 18 -6.45 4.01 4.35
N ALA A 19 -5.36 4.01 3.59
CA ALA A 19 -4.18 3.22 3.93
C ALA A 19 -3.52 3.68 5.23
N MET A 20 -3.39 5.01 5.43
CA MET A 20 -2.90 5.57 6.69
C MET A 20 -3.84 5.24 7.85
N LEU A 21 -5.14 5.44 7.67
CA LEU A 21 -6.14 5.15 8.70
C LEU A 21 -6.14 3.66 9.09
N LEU A 22 -6.02 2.75 8.11
CA LEU A 22 -5.92 1.32 8.34
C LEU A 22 -4.73 0.98 9.23
N ARG A 23 -3.57 1.56 8.95
CA ARG A 23 -2.34 1.37 9.75
C ARG A 23 -2.56 1.79 11.19
N GLU A 24 -3.05 3.02 11.41
CA GLU A 24 -3.24 3.56 12.76
C GLU A 24 -4.27 2.75 13.55
N ARG A 25 -5.40 2.38 12.93
CA ARG A 25 -6.44 1.58 13.59
C ARG A 25 -5.99 0.17 13.91
N SER A 26 -5.21 -0.47 13.04
CA SER A 26 -4.63 -1.79 13.30
C SER A 26 -3.61 -1.73 14.45
N TYR A 27 -2.81 -0.66 14.52
CA TYR A 27 -1.87 -0.46 15.62
C TYR A 27 -2.59 -0.23 16.96
N ALA A 28 -3.65 0.58 16.96
CA ALA A 28 -4.46 0.81 18.15
C ALA A 28 -5.11 -0.49 18.67
N HIS A 29 -5.62 -1.34 17.78
CA HIS A 29 -6.17 -2.66 18.15
C HIS A 29 -5.11 -3.55 18.80
N ARG A 30 -3.92 -3.61 18.19
CA ARG A 30 -2.78 -4.35 18.75
C ARG A 30 -2.40 -3.87 20.15
N LEU A 31 -2.28 -2.56 20.36
CA LEU A 31 -1.97 -2.01 21.68
C LEU A 31 -3.04 -2.36 22.72
N ALA A 32 -4.31 -2.32 22.32
CA ALA A 32 -5.38 -2.66 23.24
C ALA A 32 -5.39 -4.15 23.63
N ILE A 33 -5.05 -5.05 22.71
CA ILE A 33 -4.80 -6.47 23.04
C ILE A 33 -3.63 -6.59 24.04
N GLU A 34 -2.51 -5.92 23.77
CA GLU A 34 -1.32 -5.98 24.64
C GLU A 34 -1.65 -5.46 26.06
N ILE A 35 -2.42 -4.39 26.18
CA ILE A 35 -2.88 -3.82 27.45
C ILE A 35 -3.85 -4.77 28.17
N ALA A 36 -4.85 -5.32 27.48
CA ALA A 36 -5.81 -6.25 28.07
C ALA A 36 -5.12 -7.51 28.58
N ALA A 37 -4.17 -8.06 27.81
CA ALA A 37 -3.36 -9.20 28.21
C ALA A 37 -2.54 -8.91 29.48
N ALA A 38 -1.91 -7.73 29.57
CA ALA A 38 -1.17 -7.31 30.77
C ALA A 38 -2.06 -7.16 32.02
N ARG A 39 -3.36 -6.95 31.83
CA ARG A 39 -4.36 -6.80 32.90
C ARG A 39 -5.15 -8.07 33.20
N ALA A 40 -4.89 -9.16 32.48
CA ALA A 40 -5.72 -10.37 32.50
C ALA A 40 -7.21 -10.09 32.20
N GLU A 41 -7.48 -9.10 31.35
CA GLU A 41 -8.80 -8.73 30.86
C GLU A 41 -9.07 -9.37 29.49
N GLN A 42 -10.35 -9.43 29.11
CA GLN A 42 -10.72 -9.83 27.75
C GLN A 42 -10.28 -8.73 26.76
N GLY A 43 -9.55 -9.12 25.71
CA GLY A 43 -9.14 -8.21 24.64
C GLY A 43 -10.32 -7.74 23.79
N PRO A 44 -10.22 -6.57 23.16
CA PRO A 44 -11.29 -6.02 22.35
C PRO A 44 -11.46 -6.73 21.02
N ASP A 45 -12.69 -6.73 20.50
CA ASP A 45 -12.98 -7.22 19.15
C ASP A 45 -12.41 -6.26 18.11
N ILE A 46 -11.84 -6.83 17.04
CA ILE A 46 -11.33 -6.06 15.89
C ILE A 46 -12.43 -5.27 15.19
N SER A 47 -13.69 -5.70 15.31
CA SER A 47 -14.85 -4.99 14.75
C SER A 47 -15.03 -3.59 15.37
N GLU A 48 -14.65 -3.40 16.63
CA GLU A 48 -14.72 -2.11 17.34
C GLU A 48 -13.76 -1.05 16.78
N TYR A 49 -12.77 -1.47 15.99
CA TYR A 49 -11.73 -0.61 15.42
C TYR A 49 -12.02 -0.18 13.98
N GLY A 50 -13.14 -0.62 13.40
CA GLY A 50 -13.58 -0.21 12.05
C GLY A 50 -12.68 -0.70 10.91
N VAL A 51 -11.78 -1.66 11.19
CA VAL A 51 -10.78 -2.17 10.23
C VAL A 51 -11.45 -2.77 8.98
N VAL A 52 -12.56 -3.48 9.17
CA VAL A 52 -13.33 -4.12 8.08
C VAL A 52 -13.93 -3.09 7.14
N ASP A 53 -14.53 -2.02 7.67
CA ASP A 53 -15.12 -0.96 6.86
C ASP A 53 -14.03 -0.19 6.09
N ILE A 54 -12.90 0.09 6.72
CA ILE A 54 -11.76 0.73 6.06
C ILE A 54 -11.28 -0.14 4.89
N LEU A 55 -11.13 -1.46 5.08
CA LEU A 55 -10.74 -2.37 4.01
C LEU A 55 -11.76 -2.41 2.86
N ARG A 56 -13.06 -2.35 3.18
CA ARG A 56 -14.12 -2.30 2.16
C ARG A 56 -14.03 -1.02 1.34
N LEU A 57 -13.90 0.13 2.01
CA LEU A 57 -13.75 1.45 1.36
C LEU A 57 -12.45 1.50 0.54
N SER A 58 -11.34 0.96 1.05
CA SER A 58 -10.08 0.89 0.31
C SER A 58 -10.22 0.16 -1.02
N ARG A 59 -11.06 -0.89 -1.09
CA ARG A 59 -11.35 -1.61 -2.35
C ARG A 59 -12.23 -0.80 -3.30
N GLU A 60 -13.16 -0.01 -2.77
CA GLU A 60 -14.05 0.85 -3.56
C GLU A 60 -13.30 2.01 -4.23
N PHE A 61 -12.32 2.57 -3.51
CA PHE A 61 -11.49 3.69 -3.98
C PHE A 61 -10.16 3.26 -4.58
N ALA A 62 -9.83 1.96 -4.56
CA ALA A 62 -8.64 1.44 -5.20
C ALA A 62 -8.63 1.84 -6.69
N PRO A 63 -7.49 2.31 -7.20
CA PRO A 63 -7.37 2.72 -8.60
C PRO A 63 -7.51 1.56 -9.60
N ASP A 64 -7.64 0.31 -9.13
CA ASP A 64 -7.71 -0.91 -9.93
C ASP A 64 -9.10 -1.59 -9.89
N GLY A 65 -10.18 -0.84 -10.13
CA GLY A 65 -11.42 -1.42 -10.67
C GLY A 65 -11.20 -1.88 -12.13
N PRO A 66 -12.04 -2.76 -12.71
CA PRO A 66 -11.82 -3.41 -14.01
C PRO A 66 -11.75 -2.48 -15.25
N ASN A 67 -11.81 -1.16 -15.08
CA ASN A 67 -11.65 -0.17 -16.15
C ASN A 67 -10.55 0.81 -15.75
N ARG A 68 -9.40 0.74 -16.42
CA ARG A 68 -8.14 1.38 -16.02
C ARG A 68 -7.64 2.40 -17.06
N PRO A 69 -7.16 3.56 -16.62
CA PRO A 69 -6.05 4.27 -17.26
C PRO A 69 -4.80 4.17 -16.36
N GLU A 70 -3.74 3.59 -16.90
CA GLU A 70 -2.43 3.36 -16.28
C GLU A 70 -1.89 4.61 -15.56
N HIS A 71 -1.82 4.62 -14.22
CA HIS A 71 -1.20 5.71 -13.47
C HIS A 71 0.30 5.43 -13.24
N PRO A 72 1.21 6.37 -13.60
CA PRO A 72 2.66 6.14 -13.63
C PRO A 72 3.31 5.82 -12.27
N TYR A 73 2.60 6.03 -11.17
CA TYR A 73 3.09 5.76 -9.81
C TYR A 73 3.14 4.25 -9.48
N VAL A 74 2.14 3.47 -9.93
CA VAL A 74 2.07 2.02 -9.67
C VAL A 74 3.17 1.28 -10.45
N GLN A 75 3.48 1.76 -11.65
CA GLN A 75 4.55 1.22 -12.49
C GLN A 75 5.95 1.40 -11.89
N ARG A 76 6.15 2.40 -11.02
CA ARG A 76 7.44 2.61 -10.32
C ARG A 76 7.62 1.68 -9.12
N LEU A 77 6.54 1.38 -8.40
CA LEU A 77 6.58 0.50 -7.22
C LEU A 77 6.62 -0.99 -7.58
N LEU A 78 6.10 -1.36 -8.75
CA LEU A 78 6.12 -2.73 -9.26
C LEU A 78 7.35 -3.06 -10.13
N GLN A 79 8.27 -2.11 -10.34
CA GLN A 79 9.54 -2.44 -11.01
C GLN A 79 10.34 -3.40 -10.11
N PRO A 80 10.64 -4.63 -10.57
CA PRO A 80 11.61 -5.44 -9.88
C PRO A 80 12.93 -4.67 -9.86
N LYS A 81 13.52 -4.48 -8.67
CA LYS A 81 14.91 -4.08 -8.56
C LYS A 81 15.76 -5.20 -9.16
N CYS A 82 15.99 -5.15 -10.47
CA CYS A 82 17.00 -5.96 -11.11
C CYS A 82 18.35 -5.52 -10.54
N ALA A 83 18.89 -6.35 -9.65
CA ALA A 83 20.29 -6.29 -9.28
C ALA A 83 21.13 -6.59 -10.53
N GLY A 84 22.16 -5.78 -10.75
CA GLY A 84 23.21 -6.07 -11.74
C GLY A 84 23.42 -4.98 -12.76
N SER A 85 24.14 -3.92 -12.37
CA SER A 85 24.86 -3.07 -13.31
C SER A 85 25.77 -3.95 -14.18
N PRO A 86 25.93 -3.69 -15.49
CA PRO A 86 26.85 -4.45 -16.32
C PRO A 86 28.28 -4.15 -15.87
N SER A 87 28.98 -5.18 -15.39
CA SER A 87 30.41 -5.13 -15.10
C SER A 87 31.15 -4.83 -16.40
N ARG A 88 31.78 -3.66 -16.46
CA ARG A 88 32.65 -3.19 -17.54
C ARG A 88 33.81 -4.18 -17.69
N ARG A 89 33.74 -5.08 -18.69
CA ARG A 89 34.83 -5.98 -19.04
C ARG A 89 35.79 -5.21 -19.96
N THR A 90 36.85 -4.67 -19.40
CA THR A 90 37.96 -4.08 -20.17
C THR A 90 38.73 -5.22 -20.84
N THR A 91 38.64 -5.34 -22.17
CA THR A 91 39.53 -6.17 -22.97
C THR A 91 40.83 -5.40 -23.20
N VAL A 92 41.91 -5.83 -22.56
CA VAL A 92 43.27 -5.42 -22.93
C VAL A 92 43.62 -6.12 -24.24
N ALA A 93 43.86 -5.33 -25.28
CA ALA A 93 44.37 -5.79 -26.56
C ALA A 93 45.82 -6.25 -26.39
N THR A 94 46.06 -7.51 -26.72
CA THR A 94 47.36 -8.02 -27.18
C THR A 94 47.70 -7.33 -28.50
N SER A 95 48.79 -6.58 -28.54
CA SER A 95 49.46 -6.21 -29.78
C SER A 95 50.90 -6.72 -29.68
N GLU A 96 51.15 -7.78 -30.44
CA GLU A 96 52.47 -8.24 -30.80
C GLU A 96 53.12 -7.19 -31.72
N ASN A 97 54.37 -6.80 -31.43
CA ASN A 97 55.46 -6.70 -32.39
C ASN A 97 56.79 -6.56 -31.65
#